data_AF-A0A382EVS8-F1
#
_entry.id   AF-A0A382EVS8-F1
#
_cell.length_a   1.000
_cell.length_b   1.000
_cell.length_c   1.000
_cell.angle_alpha   90.00
_cell.angle_beta   90.00
_cell.angle_gamma   90.00
#
_symmetry.space_group_name_H-M   'P 1'
#
loop_
_entity.id
_entity.type
_entity.pdbx_description
1 polymer ?
#
loop_
_entity_poly.entity_id
_entity_poly.type
_entity_poly.pdbx_seq_one_letter_code
_entity_poly.pdbx_strand_id
1 'polypeptide(L)'
;MSQQYKIKGTDGAEYGPVSTEELQQWIAQNRCTRDSLVEADGSGEWVPLATLPVFQSALAALAVPPPAPEQGDGGVSTVIPYKNVPALVGYYLAVFSGLGLLCPPAGFVLALPALILGIIGLKKVKANSEAKGTVHAWIGILGGAFFCIVFILMIVLRSPQFRPF
;
A
#
# COMPACT_ATOMS: atom_id res chain seq x y z
N MET A 1 -11.27 31.49 -32.47
CA MET A 1 -10.56 32.66 -31.93
C MET A 1 -9.76 32.18 -30.74
N SER A 2 -8.45 31.98 -30.90
CA SER A 2 -7.55 31.61 -29.81
C SER A 2 -7.19 32.88 -29.04
N GLN A 3 -7.91 33.16 -27.95
CA GLN A 3 -7.58 34.26 -27.06
C GLN A 3 -6.19 34.02 -26.46
N GLN A 4 -5.34 35.03 -26.56
CA GLN A 4 -3.98 35.00 -26.01
C GLN A 4 -3.97 35.73 -24.67
N TYR A 5 -3.36 35.12 -23.68
CA TYR A 5 -3.26 35.66 -22.34
C TYR A 5 -1.80 35.86 -21.98
N LYS A 6 -1.50 37.00 -21.34
CA LYS A 6 -0.24 37.18 -20.61
C LYS A 6 -0.52 37.06 -19.13
N ILE A 7 0.35 36.38 -18.40
CA ILE A 7 0.22 36.22 -16.95
C ILE A 7 1.47 36.75 -16.25
N LYS A 8 1.25 37.43 -15.13
CA LYS A 8 2.30 37.86 -14.24
C LYS A 8 2.40 36.84 -13.10
N GLY A 9 3.53 36.16 -13.03
CA GLY A 9 3.83 35.24 -11.94
C GLY A 9 3.98 35.97 -10.61
N THR A 10 3.93 35.23 -9.51
CA THR A 10 4.22 35.73 -8.16
C THR A 10 5.62 36.33 -8.04
N ASP A 11 6.55 35.87 -8.87
CA ASP A 11 7.93 36.36 -9.00
C ASP A 11 8.04 37.69 -9.77
N GLY A 12 6.91 38.27 -10.21
CA GLY A 12 6.88 39.52 -10.99
C GLY A 12 7.27 39.35 -12.46
N ALA A 13 7.69 38.15 -12.87
CA ALA A 13 7.99 37.83 -14.26
C ALA A 13 6.71 37.74 -15.12
N GLU A 14 6.79 38.31 -16.31
CA GLU A 14 5.72 38.29 -17.32
C GLU A 14 5.90 37.08 -18.24
N TYR A 15 4.84 36.28 -18.36
CA TYR A 15 4.81 35.10 -19.21
C TYR A 15 3.70 35.25 -20.25
N GLY A 16 4.04 35.16 -21.53
CA GLY A 16 3.06 35.12 -22.61
C GLY A 16 3.63 35.47 -23.98
N PRO A 17 2.78 35.45 -25.03
CA PRO A 17 1.36 35.09 -25.02
C PRO A 17 1.13 33.57 -24.96
N VAL A 18 0.32 33.11 -24.00
CA VAL A 18 -0.11 31.71 -23.88
C VAL A 18 -1.58 31.56 -24.22
N SER A 19 -2.01 30.39 -24.67
CA SER A 19 -3.42 30.12 -24.97
C SER A 19 -4.24 29.86 -23.69
N THR A 20 -5.56 29.92 -23.80
CA THR A 20 -6.47 29.54 -22.69
C THR A 20 -6.16 28.17 -22.11
N GLU A 21 -5.91 27.19 -22.99
CA GLU A 21 -5.68 25.80 -22.60
C GLU A 21 -4.36 25.65 -21.83
N GLU A 22 -3.32 26.33 -22.31
CA GLU A 22 -2.00 26.33 -21.67
C GLU A 22 -2.04 27.02 -20.31
N LEU A 23 -2.79 28.13 -20.21
CA LEU A 23 -3.01 28.80 -18.94
C LEU A 23 -3.84 27.96 -17.97
N GLN A 24 -4.86 27.23 -18.45
CA GLN A 24 -5.61 26.25 -17.63
C GLN A 24 -4.70 25.13 -17.10
N GLN A 25 -3.75 24.66 -17.90
CA GLN A 25 -2.77 23.67 -17.44
C GLN A 25 -1.87 24.25 -16.34
N TRP A 26 -1.44 25.52 -16.44
CA TRP A 26 -0.63 26.14 -15.40
C TRP A 26 -1.39 26.31 -14.08
N ILE A 27 -2.70 26.60 -14.16
CA ILE A 27 -3.60 26.60 -13.00
C ILE A 27 -3.68 25.19 -12.40
N ALA A 28 -3.91 24.16 -13.22
CA ALA A 28 -3.99 22.77 -12.76
C ALA A 28 -2.67 22.29 -12.11
N GLN A 29 -1.52 22.78 -12.58
CA GLN A 29 -0.20 22.51 -12.02
C GLN A 29 0.13 23.32 -10.75
N ASN A 30 -0.82 24.11 -10.23
CA ASN A 30 -0.60 25.00 -9.09
C ASN A 30 0.49 26.07 -9.33
N ARG A 31 0.84 26.36 -10.59
CA ARG A 31 1.84 27.38 -10.95
C ARG A 31 1.24 28.79 -10.97
N CYS A 32 -0.08 28.88 -11.07
CA CYS A 32 -0.82 30.14 -11.06
C CYS A 32 -1.88 30.10 -9.96
N THR A 33 -2.01 31.20 -9.24
CA THR A 33 -2.96 31.36 -8.12
C THR A 33 -4.13 32.26 -8.52
N ARG A 34 -5.17 32.28 -7.70
CA ARG A 34 -6.36 33.15 -7.89
C ARG A 34 -6.01 34.64 -7.99
N ASP A 35 -4.94 35.04 -7.32
CA ASP A 35 -4.38 36.39 -7.28
C ASP A 35 -3.44 36.71 -8.45
N SER A 36 -3.10 35.72 -9.28
CA SER A 36 -2.21 35.97 -10.43
C SER A 36 -2.90 36.91 -11.42
N LEU A 37 -2.17 37.95 -11.85
CA LEU A 37 -2.68 38.94 -12.78
C LEU A 37 -2.56 38.41 -14.21
N VAL A 38 -3.63 38.53 -14.98
CA VAL A 38 -3.71 38.10 -16.37
C VAL A 38 -4.23 39.24 -17.25
N GLU A 39 -3.58 39.45 -18.38
CA GLU A 39 -3.97 40.39 -19.43
C GLU A 39 -4.53 39.61 -20.62
N ALA A 40 -5.75 39.93 -21.02
CA ALA A 40 -6.44 39.27 -22.13
C ALA A 40 -6.22 40.05 -23.44
N ASP A 41 -5.79 39.36 -24.49
CA ASP A 41 -5.73 39.87 -25.87
C ASP A 41 -4.88 41.16 -26.03
N GLY A 42 -3.87 41.36 -25.18
CA GLY A 42 -3.00 42.54 -25.25
C GLY A 42 -3.71 43.85 -24.86
N SER A 43 -4.81 43.78 -24.11
CA SER A 43 -5.62 44.94 -23.72
C SER A 43 -4.87 45.96 -22.84
N GLY A 44 -3.73 45.58 -22.25
CA GLY A 44 -3.02 46.37 -21.24
C GLY A 44 -3.70 46.35 -19.85
N GLU A 45 -4.85 45.68 -19.72
CA GLU A 45 -5.62 45.61 -18.49
C GLU A 45 -5.33 44.29 -17.76
N TRP A 46 -4.55 44.40 -16.69
CA TRP A 46 -4.22 43.28 -15.81
C TRP A 46 -5.38 43.02 -14.84
N VAL A 47 -6.12 41.94 -15.10
CA VAL A 47 -7.21 41.49 -14.23
C VAL A 47 -6.78 40.28 -13.40
N PRO A 48 -7.26 40.12 -12.16
CA PRO A 48 -7.00 38.90 -11.41
C PRO A 48 -7.60 37.70 -12.13
N LEU A 49 -6.89 36.57 -12.12
CA LEU A 49 -7.33 35.32 -12.74
C LEU A 49 -8.70 34.86 -12.22
N ALA A 50 -9.01 35.14 -10.96
CA ALA A 50 -10.31 34.85 -10.34
C ALA A 50 -11.50 35.57 -11.01
N THR A 51 -11.27 36.73 -11.64
CA THR A 51 -12.33 37.55 -12.26
C THR A 51 -12.79 36.96 -13.59
N LEU A 52 -11.96 36.14 -14.24
CA LEU A 52 -12.27 35.55 -15.53
C LEU A 52 -13.09 34.25 -15.39
N PRO A 53 -14.34 34.20 -15.90
CA PRO A 53 -15.20 33.02 -15.75
C PRO A 53 -14.61 31.77 -16.41
N VAL A 54 -13.77 31.92 -17.44
CA VAL A 54 -13.11 30.82 -18.17
C VAL A 54 -12.09 30.05 -17.32
N PHE A 55 -11.56 30.65 -16.26
CA PHE A 55 -10.60 30.03 -15.35
C PHE A 55 -11.20 29.61 -14.00
N GLN A 56 -12.44 30.03 -13.71
CA GLN A 56 -13.13 29.63 -12.47
C GLN A 56 -13.30 28.11 -12.36
N SER A 57 -13.59 27.42 -13.47
CA SER A 57 -13.70 25.95 -13.47
C SER A 57 -12.37 25.26 -13.13
N ALA A 58 -11.25 25.77 -13.64
CA ALA A 58 -9.92 25.26 -13.32
C ALA A 58 -9.54 25.55 -11.85
N LEU A 59 -9.89 26.74 -11.34
CA LEU A 59 -9.70 27.13 -9.94
C LEU A 59 -10.59 26.36 -8.97
N ALA A 60 -11.80 25.99 -9.39
CA ALA A 60 -12.71 25.13 -8.65
C ALA A 60 -12.17 23.69 -8.61
N ALA A 61 -11.59 23.20 -9.70
CA ALA A 61 -10.93 21.89 -9.74
C ALA A 61 -9.74 21.79 -8.76
N LEU A 62 -9.06 22.90 -8.45
CA LEU A 62 -8.06 22.96 -7.38
C LEU A 62 -8.65 22.91 -5.96
N ALA A 63 -9.92 23.32 -5.79
CA ALA A 63 -10.61 23.31 -4.50
C ALA A 63 -11.29 21.97 -4.21
N VAL A 64 -11.56 21.16 -5.24
CA VAL A 64 -11.91 19.76 -5.05
C VAL A 64 -10.63 19.08 -4.55
N PRO A 65 -10.58 18.58 -3.30
CA PRO A 65 -9.46 17.75 -2.90
C PRO A 65 -9.35 16.64 -3.95
N PRO A 66 -8.14 16.30 -4.45
CA PRO A 66 -7.99 15.16 -5.32
C PRO A 66 -8.75 14.00 -4.68
N PRO A 67 -9.56 13.22 -5.44
CA PRO A 67 -10.19 12.04 -4.88
C PRO A 67 -9.08 11.33 -4.13
N ALA A 68 -9.25 11.22 -2.80
CA ALA A 68 -8.22 10.65 -1.94
C ALA A 68 -7.79 9.38 -2.64
N PRO A 69 -6.49 9.18 -2.93
CA PRO A 69 -6.06 7.95 -3.56
C PRO A 69 -6.72 6.87 -2.72
N GLU A 70 -7.61 6.09 -3.34
CA GLU A 70 -8.17 4.95 -2.65
C GLU A 70 -6.92 4.25 -2.15
N GLN A 71 -6.76 4.18 -0.83
CA GLN A 71 -5.83 3.25 -0.22
C GLN A 71 -6.42 1.87 -0.53
N GLY A 72 -6.42 1.51 -1.82
CA GLY A 72 -6.06 0.20 -2.28
C GLY A 72 -4.75 -0.06 -1.59
N ASP A 73 -4.90 -0.63 -0.39
CA ASP A 73 -4.04 -1.54 0.32
C ASP A 73 -3.42 -2.48 -0.71
N GLY A 74 -2.49 -1.90 -1.45
CA GLY A 74 -1.96 -2.38 -2.70
C GLY A 74 -1.25 -3.69 -2.46
N GLY A 75 -0.96 -4.43 -3.52
CA GLY A 75 -0.49 -5.82 -3.49
C GLY A 75 0.52 -6.19 -2.38
N VAL A 76 1.28 -5.24 -1.85
CA VAL A 76 2.07 -5.35 -0.60
C VAL A 76 1.30 -5.94 0.59
N SER A 77 0.05 -5.58 0.85
CA SER A 77 -0.73 -6.16 1.97
C SER A 77 -1.29 -7.55 1.68
N THR A 78 -1.27 -7.95 0.41
CA THR A 78 -1.50 -9.34 -0.01
C THR A 78 -0.23 -10.17 0.15
N VAL A 79 0.95 -9.55 -0.07
CA VAL A 79 2.27 -10.18 0.07
C VAL A 79 2.72 -10.25 1.54
N ILE A 80 2.42 -9.24 2.37
CA ILE A 80 2.81 -9.15 3.78
C ILE A 80 1.58 -8.74 4.62
N PRO A 81 0.83 -9.71 5.16
CA PRO A 81 -0.41 -9.44 5.91
C PRO A 81 -0.10 -8.95 7.33
N TYR A 82 0.29 -7.68 7.50
CA TYR A 82 0.55 -7.08 8.83
C TYR A 82 -0.73 -6.88 9.67
N LYS A 83 -1.91 -6.77 9.03
CA LYS A 83 -3.21 -6.72 9.71
C LYS A 83 -3.57 -8.06 10.40
N ASN A 84 -2.95 -9.17 9.98
CA ASN A 84 -3.13 -10.50 10.56
C ASN A 84 -1.85 -11.02 11.23
N VAL A 85 -1.44 -10.31 12.29
CA VAL A 85 -0.30 -10.66 13.16
C VAL A 85 -0.23 -12.16 13.54
N PRO A 86 -1.31 -12.87 13.95
CA PRO A 86 -1.18 -14.29 14.30
C PRO A 86 -0.87 -15.19 13.08
N ALA A 87 -1.41 -14.89 11.89
CA ALA A 87 -1.05 -15.64 10.67
C ALA A 87 0.42 -15.40 10.28
N LEU A 88 0.90 -14.16 10.43
CA LEU A 88 2.29 -13.79 10.13
C LEU A 88 3.27 -14.46 11.11
N VAL A 89 2.99 -14.41 12.41
CA VAL A 89 3.82 -15.07 13.44
C VAL A 89 3.80 -16.59 13.25
N GLY A 90 2.64 -17.20 12.94
CA GLY A 90 2.53 -18.62 12.64
C GLY A 90 3.40 -19.05 11.45
N TYR A 91 3.44 -18.24 10.38
CA TYR A 91 4.31 -18.48 9.22
C TYR A 91 5.80 -18.46 9.61
N TYR A 92 6.26 -17.43 10.31
CA TYR A 92 7.66 -17.35 10.73
C TYR A 92 8.04 -18.49 11.68
N LEU A 93 7.18 -18.84 12.63
CA LEU A 93 7.42 -19.97 13.52
C LEU A 93 7.54 -21.29 12.76
N ALA A 94 6.71 -21.53 11.74
CA ALA A 94 6.81 -22.71 10.90
C ALA A 94 8.11 -22.76 10.07
N VAL A 95 8.49 -21.63 9.43
CA VAL A 95 9.72 -21.54 8.63
C VAL A 95 10.98 -21.70 9.50
N PHE A 96 11.02 -21.02 10.66
CA PHE A 96 12.16 -21.10 11.58
C PHE A 96 12.20 -22.42 12.37
N SER A 97 11.07 -23.09 12.62
CA SER A 97 11.05 -24.46 13.16
C SER A 97 11.72 -25.46 12.20
N GLY A 98 11.58 -25.25 10.89
CA GLY A 98 12.32 -26.01 9.87
C GLY A 98 13.84 -25.83 9.95
N LEU A 99 14.33 -24.62 10.27
CA LEU A 99 15.74 -24.36 10.61
C LEU A 99 16.14 -24.98 11.96
N GLY A 100 15.18 -25.07 12.89
CA GLY A 100 15.28 -25.77 14.17
C GLY A 100 15.45 -27.29 14.06
N LEU A 101 15.37 -27.87 12.86
CA LEU A 101 15.71 -29.29 12.59
C LEU A 101 17.15 -29.62 13.03
N LEU A 102 18.04 -28.63 13.10
CA LEU A 102 19.40 -28.78 13.62
C LEU A 102 19.47 -28.94 15.16
N CYS A 103 18.44 -28.51 15.91
CA CYS A 103 18.36 -28.59 17.38
C CYS A 103 17.00 -29.16 17.83
N PRO A 104 16.90 -30.48 18.03
CA PRO A 104 15.63 -31.19 18.23
C PRO A 104 14.70 -30.62 19.31
N PRO A 105 15.13 -30.29 20.54
CA PRO A 105 14.19 -29.80 21.56
C PRO A 105 13.59 -28.43 21.23
N ALA A 106 14.27 -27.59 20.44
CA ALA A 106 13.80 -26.26 20.08
C ALA A 106 12.73 -26.30 18.96
N GLY A 107 12.87 -27.21 18.00
CA GLY A 107 11.95 -27.33 16.86
C GLY A 107 10.52 -27.72 17.27
N PHE A 108 10.38 -28.68 18.21
CA PHE A 108 9.08 -29.17 18.67
C PHE A 108 8.28 -28.13 19.47
N VAL A 109 8.97 -27.37 20.33
CA VAL A 109 8.35 -26.30 21.12
C VAL A 109 7.80 -25.17 20.22
N LEU A 110 8.43 -24.94 19.06
CA LEU A 110 8.00 -23.91 18.12
C LEU A 110 6.90 -24.37 17.15
N ALA A 111 6.82 -25.68 16.85
CA ALA A 111 5.85 -26.23 15.89
C ALA A 111 4.39 -26.20 16.38
N LEU A 112 4.16 -26.52 17.66
CA LEU A 112 2.81 -26.47 18.26
C LEU A 112 2.17 -25.07 18.26
N PRO A 113 2.84 -24.00 18.75
CA PRO A 113 2.28 -22.66 18.68
C PRO A 113 2.11 -22.18 17.25
N ALA A 114 2.97 -22.57 16.29
CA ALA A 114 2.78 -22.23 14.87
C ALA A 114 1.43 -22.72 14.33
N LEU A 115 1.04 -23.96 14.66
CA LEU A 115 -0.22 -24.55 14.25
C LEU A 115 -1.43 -23.84 14.88
N ILE A 116 -1.35 -23.56 16.19
CA ILE A 116 -2.40 -22.84 16.92
C ILE A 116 -2.59 -21.43 16.35
N LEU A 117 -1.50 -20.70 16.13
CA LEU A 117 -1.54 -19.35 15.58
C LEU A 117 -2.05 -19.31 14.13
N GLY A 118 -1.74 -20.32 13.32
CA GLY A 118 -2.30 -20.49 11.98
C GLY A 118 -3.84 -20.63 11.99
N ILE A 119 -4.38 -21.45 12.89
CA ILE A 119 -5.83 -21.63 13.06
C ILE A 119 -6.50 -20.33 13.53
N ILE A 120 -5.90 -19.62 14.50
CA ILE A 120 -6.39 -18.32 14.97
C ILE A 120 -6.35 -17.29 13.83
N GLY A 121 -5.30 -17.31 13.01
CA GLY A 121 -5.15 -16.48 11.83
C GLY A 121 -6.30 -16.66 10.84
N LEU A 122 -6.68 -17.92 10.53
CA LEU A 122 -7.82 -18.23 9.66
C LEU A 122 -9.16 -17.77 10.26
N LYS A 123 -9.38 -17.97 11.56
CA LYS A 123 -10.59 -17.47 12.25
C LYS A 123 -10.70 -15.95 12.16
N LYS A 124 -9.58 -15.23 12.21
CA LYS A 124 -9.51 -13.77 12.11
C LYS A 124 -9.81 -13.26 10.69
N VAL A 125 -9.34 -13.97 9.65
CA VAL A 125 -9.72 -13.69 8.24
C VAL A 125 -11.23 -13.88 8.05
N LYS A 126 -11.81 -14.94 8.64
CA LYS A 126 -13.26 -15.21 8.53
C LYS A 126 -14.12 -14.19 9.29
N ALA A 127 -13.63 -13.69 10.43
CA ALA A 127 -14.35 -12.72 11.27
C ALA A 127 -14.30 -11.28 10.72
N ASN A 128 -13.23 -10.92 10.01
CA ASN A 128 -13.08 -9.62 9.36
C ASN A 128 -12.61 -9.83 7.92
N SER A 129 -13.52 -9.74 6.94
CA SER A 129 -13.19 -9.94 5.52
C SER A 129 -12.18 -8.93 4.95
N GLU A 130 -11.87 -7.85 5.68
CA GLU A 130 -10.80 -6.89 5.33
C GLU A 130 -9.40 -7.41 5.69
N ALA A 131 -9.30 -8.41 6.57
CA ALA A 131 -8.02 -8.98 7.00
C ALA A 131 -7.51 -10.01 5.98
N LYS A 132 -6.57 -9.60 5.13
CA LYS A 132 -5.82 -10.49 4.22
C LYS A 132 -4.84 -11.38 5.01
N GLY A 133 -4.49 -12.57 4.50
CA GLY A 133 -3.50 -13.47 5.14
C GLY A 133 -3.77 -14.98 5.06
N THR A 134 -4.76 -15.42 4.29
CA THR A 134 -5.15 -16.84 4.14
C THR A 134 -3.99 -17.75 3.72
N VAL A 135 -3.17 -17.30 2.75
CA VAL A 135 -2.00 -18.07 2.26
C VAL A 135 -0.99 -18.29 3.39
N HIS A 136 -0.67 -17.25 4.17
CA HIS A 136 0.28 -17.34 5.28
C HIS A 136 -0.21 -18.25 6.41
N ALA A 137 -1.52 -18.21 6.70
CA ALA A 137 -2.12 -19.10 7.69
C ALA A 137 -2.08 -20.58 7.24
N TRP A 138 -2.35 -20.86 5.96
CA TRP A 138 -2.23 -22.21 5.40
C TRP A 138 -0.79 -22.72 5.42
N ILE A 139 0.20 -21.88 5.09
CA ILE A 139 1.61 -22.27 5.16
C ILE A 139 2.00 -22.60 6.62
N GLY A 140 1.56 -21.81 7.60
CA GLY A 140 1.79 -22.10 9.01
C GLY A 140 1.20 -23.44 9.45
N ILE A 141 -0.01 -23.77 9.00
CA ILE A 141 -0.68 -25.03 9.33
C ILE A 141 -0.02 -26.22 8.65
N LEU A 142 0.16 -26.17 7.31
CA LEU A 142 0.73 -27.28 6.54
C LEU A 142 2.20 -27.51 6.92
N GLY A 143 2.98 -26.43 7.06
CA GLY A 143 4.35 -26.49 7.51
C GLY A 143 4.46 -27.04 8.94
N GLY A 144 3.70 -26.47 9.88
CA GLY A 144 3.69 -26.92 11.27
C GLY A 144 3.28 -28.39 11.43
N ALA A 145 2.23 -28.83 10.73
CA ALA A 145 1.78 -30.22 10.74
C ALA A 145 2.83 -31.17 10.15
N PHE A 146 3.42 -30.82 9.00
CA PHE A 146 4.47 -31.60 8.36
C PHE A 146 5.69 -31.77 9.28
N PHE A 147 6.19 -30.68 9.86
CA PHE A 147 7.34 -30.74 10.78
C PHE A 147 7.01 -31.51 12.07
N CYS A 148 5.80 -31.37 12.63
CA CYS A 148 5.36 -32.20 13.75
C CYS A 148 5.42 -33.70 13.42
N ILE A 149 4.92 -34.11 12.24
CA ILE A 149 4.92 -35.51 11.82
C ILE A 149 6.35 -36.02 11.63
N VAL A 150 7.20 -35.27 10.92
CA VAL A 150 8.62 -35.63 10.72
C VAL A 150 9.33 -35.78 12.08
N PHE A 151 9.04 -34.90 13.03
CA PHE A 151 9.66 -34.94 14.35
C PHE A 151 9.22 -36.16 15.17
N ILE A 152 7.92 -36.47 15.17
CA ILE A 152 7.37 -37.68 15.79
C ILE A 152 8.03 -38.93 15.18
N LEU A 153 8.12 -38.98 13.85
CA LEU A 153 8.69 -40.11 13.12
C LEU A 153 10.20 -40.28 13.42
N MET A 154 10.93 -39.17 13.52
CA MET A 154 12.34 -39.18 13.94
C MET A 154 12.51 -39.70 15.37
N ILE A 155 11.65 -39.29 16.32
CA ILE A 155 11.67 -39.79 17.70
C ILE A 155 11.42 -41.31 17.71
N VAL A 156 10.42 -41.78 16.96
CA VAL A 156 10.06 -43.21 16.88
C VAL A 156 11.21 -44.03 16.28
N LEU A 157 11.80 -43.61 15.16
CA LEU A 157 12.94 -44.29 14.53
C LEU A 157 14.19 -44.29 15.40
N ARG A 158 14.41 -43.22 16.18
CA ARG A 158 15.58 -43.10 17.06
C ARG A 158 15.40 -43.82 18.39
N SER A 159 14.16 -44.23 18.70
CA SER A 159 13.82 -44.99 19.91
C SER A 159 14.48 -46.37 19.88
N PRO A 160 14.96 -46.86 21.03
CA PRO A 160 15.75 -48.10 21.11
C PRO A 160 14.98 -49.37 20.70
N GLN A 161 13.67 -49.28 20.51
CA GLN A 161 12.81 -50.38 20.10
C GLN A 161 12.91 -50.71 18.59
N PHE A 162 13.41 -49.79 17.76
CA PHE A 162 13.43 -49.91 16.29
C PHE A 162 14.83 -49.85 15.65
N ARG A 163 15.90 -49.93 16.45
CA ARG A 163 17.26 -50.03 15.90
C ARG A 163 17.55 -51.47 15.47
N PRO A 164 17.84 -51.75 14.19
CA PRO A 164 18.55 -52.98 13.87
C PRO A 164 19.96 -52.88 14.48
N PHE A 165 20.41 -53.98 15.08
CA PHE A 165 21.64 -54.15 15.85
C PHE A 165 22.87 -53.43 15.27
#